data_AF-A0AAD1T6Z6-F1
#
_entry.id   AF-A0AAD1T6Z6-F1
#
_cell.length_a   1.000
_cell.length_b   1.000
_cell.length_c   1.000
_cell.angle_alpha   90.00
_cell.angle_beta   90.00
_cell.angle_gamma   90.00
#
_symmetry.space_group_name_H-M   'P 1'
#
loop_
_entity.id
_entity.type
_entity.pdbx_description
1 polymer ?
#
loop_
_entity_poly.entity_id
_entity_poly.type
_entity_poly.pdbx_seq_one_letter_code
_entity_poly.pdbx_strand_id
1 'polypeptide(L)'
;MFSDLSAATLRTRKTFQQVIETLRANHVLYRWGFPIHLIASRNGITTVLHTAEEGLNLLHQWNMPMVGDSQTPKPPRRVEKDIHTSN
;
A
#
# COMPACT_ATOMS: atom_id res chain seq x y z
N MET A 1 -12.49 5.74 -17.67
CA MET A 1 -12.30 7.13 -17.21
C MET A 1 -11.51 7.05 -15.91
N PHE A 2 -10.24 7.44 -15.90
CA PHE A 2 -9.44 7.47 -14.68
C PHE A 2 -9.79 8.75 -13.94
N SER A 3 -10.41 8.64 -12.76
CA SER A 3 -10.65 9.80 -11.90
C SER A 3 -9.30 10.41 -11.57
N ASP A 4 -9.03 11.62 -12.07
CA ASP A 4 -7.86 12.40 -11.68
C ASP A 4 -7.91 12.56 -10.16
N LEU A 5 -6.97 11.92 -9.47
CA LEU A 5 -6.85 12.06 -8.03
C LEU A 5 -6.30 13.46 -7.79
N SER A 6 -7.08 14.32 -7.12
CA SER A 6 -6.64 15.66 -6.76
C SER A 6 -5.26 15.63 -6.11
N ALA A 7 -4.44 16.68 -6.28
CA ALA A 7 -3.12 16.75 -5.66
C ALA A 7 -3.16 16.55 -4.13
N ALA A 8 -4.24 16.99 -3.48
CA ALA A 8 -4.52 16.73 -2.06
C ALA A 8 -4.58 15.22 -1.77
N THR A 9 -5.19 14.44 -2.66
CA THR A 9 -5.28 12.99 -2.53
C THR A 9 -3.94 12.29 -2.63
N LEU A 10 -3.09 12.70 -3.57
CA LEU A 10 -1.75 12.15 -3.70
C LEU A 10 -0.88 12.46 -2.47
N ARG A 11 -1.03 13.65 -1.88
CA ARG A 11 -0.34 14.02 -0.63
C ARG A 11 -0.77 13.15 0.52
N THR A 12 -2.07 12.93 0.70
CA THR A 12 -2.58 12.02 1.74
C THR A 12 -2.09 10.60 1.48
N ARG A 13 -2.13 10.09 0.24
CA ARG A 13 -1.58 8.75 -0.06
C ARG A 13 -0.08 8.63 0.26
N LYS A 14 0.68 9.72 0.14
CA LYS A 14 2.09 9.76 0.55
C LYS A 14 2.26 9.59 2.07
N THR A 15 1.35 10.12 2.89
CA THR A 15 1.46 9.95 4.36
C THR A 15 1.25 8.50 4.77
N PHE A 16 0.47 7.72 4.02
CA PHE A 16 0.28 6.29 4.24
C PHE A 16 1.41 5.40 3.69
N GLN A 17 2.47 5.94 3.07
CA GLN A 17 3.54 5.13 2.46
C GLN A 17 4.14 4.13 3.45
N GLN A 18 4.57 4.60 4.62
CA GLN A 18 5.15 3.73 5.66
C GLN A 18 4.19 2.61 6.10
N VAL A 19 2.90 2.93 6.20
CA VAL A 19 1.87 1.96 6.56
C VAL A 19 1.74 0.89 5.46
N ILE A 20 1.66 1.33 4.20
CA ILE A 20 1.52 0.45 3.03
C ILE A 20 2.74 -0.44 2.84
N GLU A 21 3.94 0.09 3.04
CA GLU A 21 5.19 -0.66 2.97
C GLU A 21 5.23 -1.76 4.02
N THR A 22 4.84 -1.44 5.25
CA THR A 22 4.75 -2.42 6.33
C THR A 22 3.69 -3.48 6.04
N LEU A 23 2.49 -3.08 5.56
CA LEU A 23 1.43 -4.02 5.16
C LEU A 23 1.89 -4.94 4.03
N ARG A 24 2.60 -4.39 3.03
CA ARG A 24 3.15 -5.15 1.90
C ARG A 24 4.20 -6.15 2.35
N ALA A 25 5.13 -5.74 3.21
CA ALA A 25 6.19 -6.61 3.73
C ALA A 25 5.64 -7.77 4.56
N ASN A 26 4.52 -7.55 5.25
CA ASN A 26 3.85 -8.56 6.07
C ASN A 26 2.75 -9.33 5.29
N HIS A 27 2.70 -9.22 3.96
CA HIS A 27 1.70 -9.87 3.11
C HIS A 27 0.23 -9.61 3.51
N VAL A 28 -0.04 -8.43 4.08
CA VAL A 28 -1.40 -8.03 4.48
C VAL A 28 -2.12 -7.43 3.28
N LEU A 29 -3.35 -7.87 3.06
CA LEU A 29 -4.19 -7.35 1.99
C LEU A 29 -4.61 -5.92 2.34
N TYR A 30 -4.44 -4.99 1.40
CA TYR A 30 -4.91 -3.61 1.55
C TYR A 30 -5.53 -3.10 0.25
N ARG A 31 -6.49 -2.19 0.38
CA ARG A 31 -7.13 -1.50 -0.74
C ARG A 31 -7.44 -0.05 -0.39
N TRP A 32 -7.48 0.81 -1.40
CA TRP A 32 -7.93 2.19 -1.24
C TRP A 32 -9.44 2.25 -1.34
N GLY A 33 -10.09 2.86 -0.34
CA GLY A 33 -11.47 3.26 -0.41
C GLY A 33 -11.64 4.75 -0.74
N PHE A 34 -12.82 5.09 -1.27
CA PHE A 34 -13.16 6.43 -1.75
C PHE A 34 -13.76 7.30 -0.62
N PRO A 35 -13.43 8.60 -0.52
CA PRO A 35 -12.52 9.36 -1.37
C PRO A 35 -11.04 9.08 -1.07
N ILE A 36 -10.65 8.94 0.20
CA ILE A 36 -9.31 8.53 0.66
C ILE A 36 -9.40 7.89 2.04
N HIS A 37 -9.44 6.57 2.10
CA HIS A 37 -9.14 5.83 3.32
C HIS A 37 -8.47 4.51 2.93
N LEU A 38 -7.62 3.99 3.81
CA LEU A 38 -6.93 2.72 3.58
C LEU A 38 -7.71 1.62 4.29
N ILE A 39 -8.06 0.57 3.56
CA ILE A 39 -8.76 -0.60 4.13
C ILE A 39 -7.74 -1.73 4.18
N ALA A 40 -7.37 -2.16 5.38
CA ALA A 40 -6.45 -3.28 5.60
C ALA A 40 -7.22 -4.49 6.11
N SER A 41 -6.90 -5.68 5.60
CA SER A 41 -7.56 -6.93 5.96
C SER A 41 -6.53 -7.97 6.39
N ARG A 42 -6.65 -8.46 7.63
CA ARG A 42 -5.80 -9.51 8.21
C ARG A 42 -6.66 -10.54 8.93
N ASN A 43 -6.48 -11.83 8.62
CA ASN A 43 -7.19 -12.95 9.27
C ASN A 43 -8.73 -12.78 9.25
N GLY A 44 -9.29 -12.25 8.16
CA GLY A 44 -10.73 -12.00 8.04
C GLY A 44 -11.24 -10.73 8.72
N ILE A 45 -10.40 -10.05 9.52
CA ILE A 45 -10.73 -8.76 10.14
C ILE A 45 -10.34 -7.65 9.17
N THR A 46 -11.30 -6.81 8.83
CA THR A 46 -11.09 -5.65 7.96
C THR A 46 -11.19 -4.37 8.77
N THR A 47 -10.13 -3.56 8.73
CA THR A 47 -10.03 -2.29 9.44
C THR A 47 -9.94 -1.15 8.43
N VAL A 48 -10.75 -0.12 8.63
CA VAL A 48 -10.71 1.11 7.83
C VAL A 48 -9.87 2.14 8.57
N LEU A 49 -8.94 2.76 7.86
CA LEU A 49 -7.96 3.71 8.37
C LEU A 49 -8.16 5.04 7.64
N HIS A 50 -8.53 6.07 8.39
CA HIS A 50 -8.77 7.40 7.83
C HIS A 50 -7.51 8.26 7.84
N THR A 51 -6.57 7.99 8.75
CA THR A 51 -5.28 8.68 8.84
C THR A 51 -4.11 7.71 8.88
N ALA A 52 -2.91 8.20 8.55
CA ALA A 52 -1.68 7.42 8.66
C ALA A 52 -1.40 7.02 10.12
N GLU A 53 -1.76 7.88 11.08
CA GLU A 53 -1.60 7.63 12.52
C GLU A 53 -2.45 6.45 12.99
N GLU A 54 -3.68 6.32 12.51
CA GLU A 54 -4.50 5.12 12.76
C GLU A 54 -3.82 3.87 12.19
N GLY A 55 -3.22 3.98 11.00
CA GLY A 55 -2.50 2.88 10.38
C GLY A 55 -1.28 2.45 11.19
N LEU A 56 -0.49 3.40 11.68
CA LEU A 56 0.66 3.12 12.55
C LEU A 56 0.22 2.46 13.86
N ASN A 57 -0.82 3.01 14.50
CA ASN A 57 -1.40 2.39 15.71
C ASN A 57 -1.91 0.97 15.45
N LEU A 58 -2.52 0.72 14.30
CA LEU A 58 -2.96 -0.63 13.91
C LEU A 58 -1.76 -1.58 13.72
N LEU A 59 -0.69 -1.13 13.07
CA LEU A 59 0.54 -1.92 12.90
C LEU A 59 1.18 -2.27 14.24
N HIS A 60 1.21 -1.32 15.18
CA HIS A 60 1.65 -1.55 16.56
C HIS A 60 0.76 -2.58 17.28
N GLN A 61 -0.57 -2.44 17.20
CA GLN A 61 -1.52 -3.41 17.78
C GLN A 61 -1.35 -4.82 17.18
N TRP A 62 -0.99 -4.88 15.91
CA TRP A 62 -0.72 -6.12 15.19
C TRP A 62 0.68 -6.68 15.41
N ASN A 63 1.49 -6.00 16.24
CA ASN A 63 2.88 -6.32 16.56
C ASN A 63 3.73 -6.52 15.29
N MET A 64 3.51 -5.68 14.28
CA MET A 64 4.23 -5.75 13.01
C MET A 64 5.52 -4.93 13.09
N PRO A 65 6.66 -5.47 12.63
CA PRO A 65 7.89 -4.70 12.54
C PRO A 65 7.72 -3.62 11.46
N MET A 66 7.82 -2.35 11.85
CA MET A 66 7.81 -1.24 10.89
C MET A 66 9.02 -1.37 9.96
N VAL A 67 8.77 -1.34 8.65
CA VAL A 67 9.82 -1.31 7.64
C VAL A 67 10.29 0.15 7.53
N GLY A 68 11.21 0.54 8.41
CA GLY A 68 11.61 1.94 8.59
C GLY A 68 12.90 2.37 7.90
N ASP A 69 13.80 1.47 7.49
CA ASP A 69 15.20 1.92 7.26
C ASP A 69 15.96 1.26 6.11
N SER A 70 15.31 0.64 5.11
CA SER A 70 15.99 0.26 3.87
C SER A 70 15.06 -0.19 2.75
N GLN A 71 15.50 0.09 1.53
CA GLN A 71 15.01 -0.34 0.21
C GLN A 71 13.88 0.48 -0.43
N THR A 72 14.33 1.50 -1.14
CA THR A 72 14.01 1.78 -2.56
C THR A 72 12.82 0.99 -3.14
N PRO A 73 11.76 1.69 -3.60
CA PRO A 73 10.65 1.02 -4.26
C PRO A 73 11.16 0.36 -5.55
N LYS A 74 11.25 -0.96 -5.57
CA LYS A 74 11.34 -1.70 -6.83
C LYS A 74 10.04 -1.43 -7.59
N PRO A 75 10.08 -0.78 -8.77
CA PRO A 75 8.91 -0.69 -9.62
C PRO A 75 8.48 -2.12 -9.99
N PRO A 76 7.17 -2.37 -10.19
CA PRO A 76 6.72 -3.68 -10.65
C PRO A 76 7.45 -4.00 -11.95
N ARG A 77 8.19 -5.12 -11.99
CA ARG A 77 8.72 -5.66 -13.23
C ARG A 77 7.55 -5.78 -14.20
N ARG A 78 7.55 -4.94 -15.22
CA ARG A 78 6.78 -5.16 -16.44
C ARG A 78 7.22 -6.54 -16.92
N VAL A 79 6.32 -7.52 -16.88
CA VAL A 79 6.52 -8.81 -17.54
C VAL A 79 6.55 -8.48 -19.03
N GLU A 80 7.75 -8.23 -19.53
CA GLU A 80 8.04 -8.17 -20.95
C GLU A 80 7.77 -9.58 -21.47
N LYS A 81 6.64 -9.72 -22.17
CA LYS A 81 6.27 -10.97 -22.81
C LYS A 81 7.35 -11.28 -23.83
N ASP A 82 8.01 -12.42 -23.62
CA ASP A 82 8.83 -13.15 -24.57
C ASP A 82 8.19 -13.12 -25.97
N ILE A 83 8.77 -12.39 -26.91
CA ILE A 83 8.45 -12.54 -28.33
C ILE A 83 9.52 -13.44 -28.92
N HIS A 84 9.19 -14.72 -29.01
CA HIS A 84 9.85 -15.67 -29.91
C HIS A 84 9.86 -15.09 -31.33
N THR A 85 11.03 -14.96 -31.93
CA THR A 85 11.18 -15.07 -33.39
C THR A 85 12.53 -15.70 -33.71
N SER A 86 12.54 -17.03 -33.79
CA SER A 86 13.44 -17.75 -34.70
C SER A 86 12.76 -17.78 -36.06
N ASN A 87 13.37 -17.18 -37.08
CA ASN A 87 13.78 -17.84 -38.34
C ASN A 87 14.44 -16.82 -39.28
#